data_AF-M3HWI8-F1
#
_entry.id   AF-M3HWI8-F1
#
_cell.length_a   1.000
_cell.length_b   1.000
_cell.length_c   1.000
_cell.angle_alpha   90.00
_cell.angle_beta   90.00
_cell.angle_gamma   90.00
#
_symmetry.space_group_name_H-M   'P 1'
#
loop_
_entity.id
_entity.type
_entity.pdbx_description
1 polymer ?
#
loop_
_entity_poly.entity_id
_entity_poly.type
_entity_poly.pdbx_seq_one_letter_code
_entity_poly.pdbx_strand_id
1 'polypeptide(L)'
;MKFLSFKKFFLILIRVFTLVGALSGGLLASGLNFNTQLPIKDCFTNETTSSELSNLYKSTFPLEEKKRIAETIAYKEGKSRFQSIVCIQNKNLSEEDQSKLFMDWNRHIFTYAELNSYYENYILSDDKTRSLNSIEWELLTTHLKQKKELLTRLNDATGFALNGEKISEENFSMIYLSLFLLQIEFWDAMPKTFRDSIL
;
A
#
# COMPACT_ATOMS: atom_id res chain seq x y z
N MET A 1 -47.92 -8.13 -14.82
CA MET A 1 -47.36 -7.43 -13.65
C MET A 1 -46.59 -8.41 -12.75
N LYS A 2 -45.28 -8.59 -12.95
CA LYS A 2 -44.40 -9.38 -12.03
C LYS A 2 -42.93 -8.89 -12.00
N PHE A 3 -42.69 -7.57 -12.10
CA PHE A 3 -41.33 -7.00 -12.03
C PHE A 3 -41.01 -6.26 -10.70
N LEU A 4 -41.97 -6.16 -9.78
CA LEU A 4 -41.78 -5.41 -8.53
C LEU A 4 -41.17 -6.23 -7.37
N SER A 5 -41.18 -7.56 -7.46
CA SER A 5 -40.69 -8.42 -6.36
C SER A 5 -39.16 -8.58 -6.33
N PHE A 6 -38.47 -8.41 -7.46
CA PHE A 6 -37.02 -8.65 -7.55
C PHE A 6 -36.20 -7.51 -6.92
N LYS A 7 -36.69 -6.26 -7.02
CA LYS A 7 -36.02 -5.10 -6.40
C LYS A 7 -36.03 -5.15 -4.88
N LYS A 8 -37.10 -5.64 -4.24
CA LYS A 8 -37.16 -5.78 -2.78
C LYS A 8 -36.22 -6.86 -2.26
N PHE A 9 -36.07 -7.97 -2.99
CA PHE A 9 -35.14 -9.04 -2.61
C PHE A 9 -33.67 -8.57 -2.69
N PHE A 10 -33.33 -7.80 -3.74
CA PHE A 10 -31.99 -7.24 -3.91
C PHE A 10 -31.64 -6.19 -2.84
N LEU A 11 -32.61 -5.35 -2.45
CA LEU A 11 -32.44 -4.36 -1.38
C LEU A 11 -32.28 -4.99 0.01
N ILE A 12 -32.91 -6.14 0.25
CA ILE A 12 -32.73 -6.90 1.49
C ILE A 12 -31.35 -7.58 1.52
N LEU A 13 -30.89 -8.15 0.39
CA LEU A 13 -29.56 -8.74 0.29
C LEU A 13 -28.43 -7.71 0.51
N ILE A 14 -28.58 -6.51 -0.06
CA ILE A 14 -27.63 -5.41 0.17
C ILE A 14 -27.62 -4.98 1.63
N ARG A 15 -28.79 -4.91 2.28
CA ARG A 15 -28.88 -4.56 3.71
C ARG A 15 -28.30 -5.63 4.64
N VAL A 16 -28.46 -6.92 4.30
CA VAL A 16 -27.85 -8.02 5.07
C VAL A 16 -26.33 -8.04 4.88
N PHE A 17 -25.81 -7.75 3.69
CA PHE A 17 -24.36 -7.61 3.46
C PHE A 17 -23.75 -6.39 4.16
N THR A 18 -24.50 -5.29 4.32
CA THR A 18 -24.02 -4.13 5.10
C THR A 18 -24.13 -4.29 6.61
N LEU A 19 -24.85 -5.30 7.12
CA LEU A 19 -25.06 -5.49 8.57
C LEU A 19 -24.17 -6.57 9.21
N VAL A 20 -23.52 -7.44 8.43
CA VAL A 20 -22.59 -8.45 8.98
C VAL A 20 -21.17 -7.89 9.21
N GLY A 21 -20.90 -6.64 8.81
CA GLY A 21 -19.62 -5.96 9.07
C GLY A 21 -19.55 -5.16 10.37
N ALA A 22 -20.64 -5.07 11.13
CA ALA A 22 -20.64 -4.42 12.44
C ALA A 22 -20.38 -5.48 13.51
N LEU A 23 -19.09 -5.71 13.84
CA LEU A 23 -18.55 -6.13 15.15
C LEU A 23 -17.16 -6.77 15.00
N SER A 24 -16.15 -5.95 14.70
CA SER A 24 -14.81 -6.05 15.29
C SER A 24 -14.01 -4.82 14.86
N GLY A 25 -13.63 -3.98 15.82
CA GLY A 25 -12.71 -2.86 15.60
C GLY A 25 -11.28 -3.35 15.36
N GLY A 26 -11.06 -4.09 14.27
CA GLY A 26 -9.75 -4.42 13.75
C GLY A 26 -9.29 -3.30 12.84
N LEU A 27 -8.25 -2.59 13.28
CA LEU A 27 -7.60 -1.57 12.46
C LEU A 27 -6.96 -2.25 11.24
N LEU A 28 -7.32 -1.78 10.04
CA LEU A 28 -6.97 -2.40 8.76
C LEU A 28 -5.52 -2.07 8.35
N ALA A 29 -4.76 -3.04 7.82
CA ALA A 29 -3.33 -2.92 7.49
C ALA A 29 -2.92 -3.76 6.26
N SER A 30 -2.05 -3.23 5.38
CA SER A 30 -1.54 -3.98 4.20
C SER A 30 -0.49 -5.03 4.59
N GLY A 31 -0.95 -6.26 4.75
CA GLY A 31 -0.08 -7.43 4.74
C GLY A 31 0.33 -7.80 3.32
N LEU A 32 1.04 -8.93 3.18
CA LEU A 32 1.41 -9.43 1.86
C LEU A 32 0.15 -9.83 1.09
N ASN A 33 0.07 -9.40 -0.16
CA ASN A 33 -1.01 -9.77 -1.06
C ASN A 33 -0.49 -9.82 -2.50
N PHE A 34 -0.23 -11.02 -2.99
CA PHE A 34 0.12 -11.26 -4.37
C PHE A 34 -0.47 -12.58 -4.85
N ASN A 35 -0.60 -12.73 -6.16
CA ASN A 35 -1.19 -13.94 -6.71
C ASN A 35 -0.21 -15.10 -6.59
N THR A 36 -0.60 -16.12 -5.83
CA THR A 36 0.12 -17.39 -5.75
C THR A 36 -0.88 -18.55 -5.76
N GLN A 37 -0.43 -19.68 -6.30
CA GLN A 37 -1.16 -20.96 -6.24
C GLN A 37 -0.83 -21.79 -5.01
N LEU A 38 0.13 -21.34 -4.19
CA LEU A 38 0.54 -22.03 -2.98
C LEU A 38 -0.54 -21.95 -1.89
N PRO A 39 -0.61 -22.94 -0.98
CA PRO A 39 -1.58 -22.98 0.11
C PRO A 39 -1.18 -22.05 1.28
N ILE A 40 -0.87 -20.79 0.96
CA ILE A 40 -0.47 -19.74 1.89
C ILE A 40 -1.40 -18.52 1.84
N LYS A 41 -2.52 -18.62 1.12
CA LYS A 41 -3.49 -17.53 0.97
C LYS A 41 -4.09 -17.08 2.31
N ASP A 42 -4.10 -17.95 3.30
CA ASP A 42 -4.52 -17.65 4.67
C ASP A 42 -3.49 -16.79 5.44
N CYS A 43 -2.23 -16.75 4.98
CA CYS A 43 -1.21 -15.85 5.50
C CYS A 43 -1.28 -14.43 4.91
N PHE A 44 -2.02 -14.26 3.81
CA PHE A 44 -2.27 -12.95 3.24
C PHE A 44 -3.41 -12.26 3.97
N THR A 45 -3.22 -10.99 4.28
CA THR A 45 -4.31 -10.19 4.86
C THR A 45 -5.28 -9.81 3.76
N ASN A 46 -6.54 -10.21 3.91
CA ASN A 46 -7.61 -9.85 2.98
C ASN A 46 -8.07 -8.42 3.23
N GLU A 47 -7.26 -7.42 2.87
CA GLU A 47 -7.69 -6.03 3.01
C GLU A 47 -7.42 -5.17 1.78
N THR A 48 -8.53 -4.72 1.21
CA THR A 48 -8.73 -3.44 0.54
C THR A 48 -7.86 -2.36 1.17
N THR A 49 -7.01 -1.74 0.35
CA THR A 49 -6.32 -0.47 0.59
C THR A 49 -6.94 0.30 1.76
N SER A 50 -6.21 0.43 2.87
CA SER A 50 -6.66 1.14 4.06
C SER A 50 -7.28 2.48 3.65
N SER A 51 -8.61 2.57 3.79
CA SER A 51 -9.35 3.80 3.53
C SER A 51 -8.78 4.94 4.39
N GLU A 52 -8.18 4.63 5.54
CA GLU A 52 -7.48 5.55 6.42
C GLU A 52 -6.34 6.28 5.69
N LEU A 53 -5.54 5.57 4.87
CA LEU A 53 -4.41 6.19 4.16
C LEU A 53 -4.87 7.14 3.04
N SER A 54 -5.89 6.74 2.26
CA SER A 54 -6.47 7.62 1.24
C SER A 54 -7.12 8.86 1.88
N ASN A 55 -7.81 8.65 3.01
CA ASN A 55 -8.40 9.73 3.79
C ASN A 55 -7.33 10.66 4.38
N LEU A 56 -6.18 10.13 4.81
CA LEU A 56 -5.08 10.91 5.36
C LEU A 56 -4.54 11.92 4.35
N TYR A 57 -4.22 11.47 3.13
CA TYR A 57 -3.66 12.35 2.09
C TYR A 57 -4.66 13.41 1.60
N LYS A 58 -5.96 13.09 1.58
CA LYS A 58 -7.03 14.01 1.18
C LYS A 58 -7.54 14.91 2.31
N SER A 59 -7.13 14.65 3.55
CA SER A 59 -7.62 15.39 4.71
C SER A 59 -7.06 16.83 4.77
N THR A 60 -7.81 17.70 5.44
CA THR A 60 -7.41 19.08 5.76
C THR A 60 -6.66 19.18 7.09
N PHE A 61 -6.20 18.06 7.67
CA PHE A 61 -5.48 18.08 8.93
C PHE A 61 -4.16 18.86 8.82
N PRO A 62 -3.71 19.53 9.90
CA PRO A 62 -2.38 20.12 9.96
C PRO A 62 -1.29 19.08 9.71
N LEU A 63 -0.15 19.50 9.15
CA LEU A 63 0.97 18.63 8.81
C LEU A 63 1.41 17.73 9.98
N GLU A 64 1.60 18.31 11.17
CA GLU A 64 2.03 17.57 12.35
C GLU A 64 1.04 16.48 12.78
N GLU A 65 -0.26 16.75 12.62
CA GLU A 65 -1.29 15.75 12.91
C GLU A 65 -1.28 14.63 11.86
N LYS A 66 -1.06 14.98 10.58
CA LYS A 66 -0.89 13.97 9.53
C LYS A 66 0.30 13.05 9.81
N LYS A 67 1.42 13.60 10.30
CA LYS A 67 2.62 12.82 10.66
C LYS A 67 2.34 11.83 11.80
N ARG A 68 1.64 12.26 12.86
CA ARG A 68 1.24 11.36 13.96
C ARG A 68 0.32 10.23 13.51
N ILE A 69 -0.65 10.54 12.65
CA ILE A 69 -1.53 9.50 12.08
C ILE A 69 -0.72 8.55 11.19
N ALA A 70 0.23 9.07 10.41
CA ALA A 70 1.13 8.26 9.59
C ALA A 70 1.99 7.31 10.41
N GLU A 71 2.51 7.72 11.57
CA GLU A 71 3.20 6.84 12.52
C GLU A 71 2.34 5.66 12.95
N THR A 72 1.09 5.95 13.31
CA THR A 72 0.14 4.92 13.73
C THR A 72 -0.19 3.95 12.60
N ILE A 73 -0.41 4.46 11.38
CA ILE A 73 -0.67 3.61 10.21
C ILE A 73 0.58 2.80 9.86
N ALA A 74 1.76 3.42 9.81
CA ALA A 74 3.03 2.75 9.49
C ALA A 74 3.33 1.58 10.43
N TYR A 75 3.09 1.75 11.73
CA TYR A 75 3.23 0.67 12.70
C TYR A 75 2.31 -0.52 12.38
N LYS A 76 1.03 -0.26 12.07
CA LYS A 76 0.06 -1.32 11.72
C LYS A 76 0.46 -2.03 10.43
N GLU A 77 0.86 -1.27 9.41
CA GLU A 77 1.30 -1.76 8.11
C GLU A 77 2.53 -2.66 8.24
N GLY A 78 3.55 -2.20 8.98
CA GLY A 78 4.76 -2.98 9.24
C GLY A 78 4.46 -4.27 10.01
N LYS A 79 3.62 -4.18 11.05
CA LYS A 79 3.17 -5.34 11.83
C LYS A 79 2.39 -6.35 10.98
N SER A 80 1.46 -5.90 10.16
CA SER A 80 0.67 -6.76 9.28
C SER A 80 1.54 -7.51 8.28
N ARG A 81 2.45 -6.80 7.61
CA ARG A 81 3.44 -7.42 6.71
C ARG A 81 4.31 -8.45 7.44
N PHE A 82 4.83 -8.10 8.62
CA PHE A 82 5.62 -9.01 9.43
C PHE A 82 4.84 -10.28 9.82
N GLN A 83 3.58 -10.14 10.22
CA GLN A 83 2.71 -11.27 10.56
C GLN A 83 2.46 -12.19 9.35
N SER A 84 2.23 -11.64 8.16
CA SER A 84 2.12 -12.44 6.93
C SER A 84 3.39 -13.23 6.66
N ILE A 85 4.56 -12.60 6.78
CA ILE A 85 5.86 -13.26 6.57
C ILE A 85 6.06 -14.39 7.58
N VAL A 86 5.85 -14.14 8.87
CA VAL A 86 5.99 -15.15 9.93
C VAL A 86 5.03 -16.31 9.69
N CYS A 87 3.79 -16.04 9.27
CA CYS A 87 2.85 -17.08 8.90
C CYS A 87 3.38 -17.97 7.77
N ILE A 88 3.91 -17.36 6.70
CA ILE A 88 4.48 -18.09 5.55
C ILE A 88 5.68 -18.93 5.99
N GLN A 89 6.61 -18.36 6.76
CA GLN A 89 7.79 -19.07 7.28
C GLN A 89 7.37 -20.29 8.12
N ASN A 90 6.32 -20.16 8.93
CA ASN A 90 5.80 -21.25 9.75
C ASN A 90 5.11 -22.37 8.95
N LYS A 91 4.81 -22.17 7.66
CA LYS A 91 4.26 -23.23 6.79
C LYS A 91 5.30 -24.27 6.43
N ASN A 92 6.60 -24.03 6.66
CA ASN A 92 7.70 -24.94 6.33
C ASN A 92 7.58 -25.49 4.90
N LEU A 93 7.50 -24.56 3.93
CA LEU A 93 7.35 -24.89 2.53
C LEU A 93 8.51 -25.78 2.05
N SER A 94 8.21 -26.67 1.10
CA SER A 94 9.25 -27.45 0.41
C SER A 94 10.16 -26.51 -0.39
N GLU A 95 11.38 -26.96 -0.74
CA GLU A 95 12.28 -26.17 -1.59
C GLU A 95 11.64 -25.79 -2.94
N GLU A 96 10.81 -26.68 -3.50
CA GLU A 96 10.06 -26.43 -4.74
C GLU A 96 9.01 -25.33 -4.55
N ASP A 97 8.20 -25.43 -3.48
CA ASP A 97 7.20 -24.41 -3.15
C ASP A 97 7.85 -23.06 -2.81
N GLN A 98 8.99 -23.08 -2.14
CA GLN A 98 9.79 -21.90 -1.81
C GLN A 98 10.30 -21.21 -3.08
N SER A 99 10.81 -21.98 -4.04
CA SER A 99 11.22 -21.45 -5.35
C SER A 99 10.04 -20.83 -6.11
N LYS A 100 8.88 -21.49 -6.10
CA LYS A 100 7.64 -20.97 -6.70
C LYS A 100 7.16 -19.68 -6.03
N LEU A 101 7.22 -19.61 -4.71
CA LEU A 101 6.89 -18.41 -3.92
C LEU A 101 7.75 -17.22 -4.37
N PHE A 102 9.05 -17.45 -4.53
CA PHE A 102 9.98 -16.42 -5.01
C PHE A 102 9.69 -15.97 -6.43
N MET A 103 9.35 -16.90 -7.33
CA MET A 103 8.94 -16.54 -8.68
C MET A 103 7.67 -15.68 -8.69
N ASP A 104 6.66 -16.05 -7.89
CA ASP A 104 5.42 -15.30 -7.74
C ASP A 104 5.66 -13.90 -7.15
N TRP A 105 6.54 -13.80 -6.15
CA TRP A 105 6.97 -12.53 -5.55
C TRP A 105 7.71 -11.64 -6.55
N ASN A 106 8.68 -12.18 -7.29
CA ASN A 106 9.42 -11.44 -8.32
C ASN A 106 8.50 -10.95 -9.44
N ARG A 107 7.53 -11.77 -9.86
CA ARG A 107 6.51 -11.36 -10.82
C ARG A 107 5.64 -10.22 -10.29
N HIS A 108 5.28 -10.26 -9.01
CA HIS A 108 4.54 -9.18 -8.36
C HIS A 108 5.35 -7.88 -8.33
N ILE A 109 6.62 -7.92 -7.90
CA ILE A 109 7.50 -6.74 -7.90
C ILE A 109 7.63 -6.17 -9.31
N PHE A 110 7.89 -7.01 -10.31
CA PHE A 110 8.03 -6.57 -11.70
C PHE A 110 6.78 -5.83 -12.19
N THR A 111 5.60 -6.39 -11.93
CA THR A 111 4.32 -5.77 -12.31
C THR A 111 4.14 -4.42 -11.60
N TYR A 112 4.48 -4.35 -10.31
CA TYR A 112 4.37 -3.12 -9.54
C TYR A 112 5.38 -2.04 -9.99
N ALA A 113 6.59 -2.45 -10.39
CA ALA A 113 7.61 -1.56 -10.93
C ALA A 113 7.17 -0.94 -12.26
N GLU A 114 6.58 -1.74 -13.16
CA GLU A 114 6.00 -1.24 -14.41
C GLU A 114 4.88 -0.22 -14.15
N LEU A 115 3.94 -0.53 -13.26
CA LEU A 115 2.86 0.41 -12.88
C LEU A 115 3.40 1.72 -12.29
N ASN A 116 4.42 1.64 -11.42
CA ASN A 116 5.07 2.83 -10.89
C ASN A 116 5.78 3.63 -11.97
N SER A 117 6.43 2.99 -12.93
CA SER A 117 7.06 3.65 -14.07
C SER A 117 6.03 4.43 -14.90
N TYR A 118 4.88 3.82 -15.20
CA TYR A 118 3.78 4.53 -15.87
C TYR A 118 3.29 5.75 -15.09
N TYR A 119 3.11 5.61 -13.77
CA TYR A 119 2.68 6.71 -12.91
C TYR A 119 3.73 7.82 -12.80
N GLU A 120 5.01 7.45 -12.70
CA GLU A 120 6.14 8.39 -12.67
C GLU A 120 6.21 9.19 -13.97
N ASN A 121 6.12 8.52 -15.12
CA ASN A 121 6.08 9.18 -16.43
C ASN A 121 4.85 10.10 -16.58
N TYR A 122 3.69 9.70 -16.04
CA TYR A 122 2.51 10.56 -16.03
C TYR A 122 2.75 11.85 -15.23
N ILE A 123 3.32 11.75 -14.02
CA ILE A 123 3.62 12.93 -13.20
C ILE A 123 4.72 13.81 -13.83
N LEU A 124 5.71 13.20 -14.47
CA LEU A 124 6.82 13.90 -15.10
C LEU A 124 6.47 14.48 -16.48
N SER A 125 5.28 14.20 -17.00
CA SER A 125 4.87 14.71 -18.31
C SER A 125 4.87 16.25 -18.37
N ASP A 126 5.15 16.80 -19.56
CA ASP A 126 5.22 18.24 -19.79
C ASP A 126 3.95 18.95 -19.31
N ASP A 127 2.78 18.35 -19.54
CA ASP A 127 1.48 18.89 -19.13
C ASP A 127 1.39 19.12 -17.61
N LYS A 128 2.07 18.28 -16.81
CA LYS A 128 2.05 18.37 -15.34
C LYS A 128 3.17 19.25 -14.80
N THR A 129 4.30 19.30 -15.49
CA THR A 129 5.53 19.89 -14.95
C THR A 129 5.85 21.26 -15.50
N ARG A 130 5.19 21.70 -16.59
CA ARG A 130 5.43 22.99 -17.26
C ARG A 130 5.29 24.21 -16.35
N SER A 131 4.43 24.16 -15.33
CA SER A 131 4.24 25.27 -14.40
C SER A 131 5.21 25.27 -13.22
N LEU A 132 6.03 24.23 -13.07
CA LEU A 132 6.93 24.10 -11.94
C LEU A 132 8.15 25.00 -12.13
N ASN A 133 8.53 25.72 -11.08
CA ASN A 133 9.83 26.39 -11.04
C ASN A 133 10.97 25.39 -10.73
N SER A 134 12.21 25.86 -10.75
CA SER A 134 13.39 25.01 -10.55
C SER A 134 13.41 24.31 -9.19
N ILE A 135 12.92 24.96 -8.12
CA ILE A 135 12.88 24.40 -6.76
C ILE A 135 11.79 23.32 -6.66
N GLU A 136 10.61 23.59 -7.23
CA GLU A 136 9.50 22.63 -7.26
C GLU A 136 9.81 21.40 -8.11
N TRP A 137 10.54 21.59 -9.22
CA TRP A 137 11.06 20.50 -10.04
C TRP A 137 12.08 19.64 -9.28
N GLU A 138 13.01 20.27 -8.57
CA GLU A 138 13.98 19.56 -7.73
C GLU A 138 13.28 18.77 -6.61
N LEU A 139 12.26 19.36 -5.97
CA LEU A 139 11.44 18.69 -4.97
C LEU A 139 10.75 17.45 -5.55
N LEU A 140 10.13 17.55 -6.73
CA LEU A 140 9.47 16.43 -7.42
C LEU A 140 10.44 15.30 -7.75
N THR A 141 11.55 15.62 -8.42
CA THR A 141 12.53 14.62 -8.85
C THR A 141 13.22 13.94 -7.66
N THR A 142 13.50 14.70 -6.59
CA THR A 142 14.03 14.17 -5.33
C THR A 142 13.03 13.25 -4.65
N HIS A 143 11.76 13.65 -4.56
CA HIS A 143 10.69 12.82 -3.99
C HIS A 143 10.57 11.49 -4.72
N LEU A 144 10.53 11.50 -6.06
CA LEU A 144 10.42 10.28 -6.87
C LEU A 144 11.61 9.34 -6.65
N LYS A 145 12.83 9.89 -6.62
CA LYS A 145 14.06 9.13 -6.34
C LYS A 145 14.03 8.48 -4.96
N GLN A 146 13.70 9.23 -3.92
CA GLN A 146 13.62 8.73 -2.54
C GLN A 146 12.51 7.68 -2.39
N LYS A 147 11.35 7.90 -3.01
CA LYS A 147 10.23 6.94 -3.01
C LYS A 147 10.67 5.63 -3.64
N LYS A 148 11.37 5.67 -4.79
CA LYS A 148 11.89 4.49 -5.47
C LYS A 148 12.87 3.72 -4.57
N GLU A 149 13.81 4.41 -3.93
CA GLU A 149 14.76 3.80 -3.00
C GLU A 149 14.07 3.10 -1.83
N LEU A 150 13.09 3.76 -1.19
CA LEU A 150 12.35 3.19 -0.06
C LEU A 150 11.49 1.99 -0.48
N LEU A 151 10.86 2.03 -1.66
CA LEU A 151 10.13 0.90 -2.20
C LEU A 151 11.05 -0.30 -2.49
N THR A 152 12.24 -0.05 -3.05
CA THR A 152 13.25 -1.10 -3.24
C THR A 152 13.64 -1.71 -1.90
N ARG A 153 13.94 -0.90 -0.88
CA ARG A 153 14.26 -1.39 0.47
C ARG A 153 13.15 -2.25 1.08
N LEU A 154 11.89 -1.83 0.93
CA LEU A 154 10.74 -2.61 1.40
C LEU A 154 10.66 -3.97 0.70
N ASN A 155 10.88 -3.98 -0.62
CA ASN A 155 10.82 -5.18 -1.44
C ASN A 155 11.97 -6.14 -1.16
N ASP A 156 13.19 -5.62 -0.99
CA ASP A 156 14.37 -6.41 -0.63
C ASP A 156 14.20 -7.02 0.76
N ALA A 157 13.81 -6.23 1.76
CA ALA A 157 13.53 -6.71 3.11
C ALA A 157 12.45 -7.80 3.10
N THR A 158 11.41 -7.64 2.28
CA THR A 158 10.38 -8.66 2.09
C THR A 158 10.96 -9.92 1.45
N GLY A 159 11.75 -9.78 0.38
CA GLY A 159 12.39 -10.91 -0.31
C GLY A 159 13.33 -11.70 0.60
N PHE A 160 14.20 -11.02 1.34
CA PHE A 160 15.08 -11.64 2.33
C PHE A 160 14.29 -12.38 3.41
N ALA A 161 13.24 -11.75 3.94
CA ALA A 161 12.41 -12.37 4.96
C ALA A 161 11.65 -13.60 4.41
N LEU A 162 11.14 -13.54 3.18
CA LEU A 162 10.57 -14.72 2.52
C LEU A 162 11.62 -15.84 2.37
N ASN A 163 12.90 -15.51 2.24
CA ASN A 163 14.01 -16.48 2.19
C ASN A 163 14.39 -17.10 3.55
N GLY A 164 13.69 -16.70 4.61
CA GLY A 164 14.00 -17.12 5.98
C GLY A 164 14.99 -16.23 6.71
N GLU A 165 15.42 -15.10 6.14
CA GLU A 165 16.21 -14.13 6.90
C GLU A 165 15.37 -13.47 8.00
N LYS A 166 16.02 -13.16 9.12
CA LYS A 166 15.35 -12.55 10.28
C LYS A 166 15.31 -11.03 10.12
N ILE A 167 14.22 -10.55 9.53
CA ILE A 167 13.90 -9.12 9.48
C ILE A 167 12.91 -8.79 10.60
N SER A 168 13.16 -7.71 11.35
CA SER A 168 12.29 -7.30 12.46
C SER A 168 11.01 -6.60 11.99
N GLU A 169 9.95 -6.67 12.78
CA GLU A 169 8.72 -5.86 12.60
C GLU A 169 9.06 -4.36 12.50
N GLU A 170 9.96 -3.89 13.35
CA GLU A 170 10.40 -2.49 13.39
C GLU A 170 11.01 -2.05 12.05
N ASN A 171 11.74 -2.91 11.37
CA ASN A 171 12.32 -2.59 10.06
C ASN A 171 11.22 -2.26 9.04
N PHE A 172 10.19 -3.10 8.95
CA PHE A 172 9.05 -2.83 8.07
C PHE A 172 8.30 -1.56 8.47
N SER A 173 8.01 -1.39 9.76
CA SER A 173 7.31 -0.20 10.27
C SER A 173 8.07 1.09 9.97
N MET A 174 9.40 1.08 10.11
CA MET A 174 10.24 2.24 9.81
C MET A 174 10.30 2.57 8.32
N ILE A 175 10.32 1.57 7.44
CA ILE A 175 10.26 1.80 6.00
C ILE A 175 8.90 2.38 5.59
N TYR A 176 7.80 1.82 6.12
CA TYR A 176 6.45 2.37 5.90
C TYR A 176 6.32 3.80 6.41
N LEU A 177 6.84 4.10 7.60
CA LEU A 177 6.83 5.45 8.16
C LEU A 177 7.57 6.42 7.24
N SER A 178 8.77 6.03 6.81
CA SER A 178 9.58 6.84 5.88
C SER A 178 8.84 7.12 4.58
N LEU A 179 8.16 6.11 4.01
CA LEU A 179 7.34 6.26 2.79
C LEU A 179 6.17 7.24 3.01
N PHE A 180 5.47 7.13 4.14
CA PHE A 180 4.32 7.99 4.42
C PHE A 180 4.73 9.42 4.72
N LEU A 181 5.78 9.64 5.52
CA LEU A 181 6.30 10.98 5.78
C LEU A 181 6.78 11.65 4.49
N LEU A 182 7.55 10.93 3.68
CA LEU A 182 8.00 11.42 2.37
C LEU A 182 6.82 11.87 1.49
N GLN A 183 5.74 11.08 1.46
CA GLN A 183 4.55 11.37 0.69
C GLN A 183 3.78 12.59 1.26
N ILE A 184 3.60 12.65 2.57
CA ILE A 184 2.89 13.74 3.25
C ILE A 184 3.62 15.06 3.05
N GLU A 185 4.92 15.09 3.31
CA GLU A 185 5.74 16.31 3.22
C GLU A 185 5.82 16.83 1.78
N PHE A 186 5.97 15.92 0.82
CA PHE A 186 5.92 16.27 -0.60
C PHE A 186 4.59 16.94 -0.97
N TRP A 187 3.46 16.32 -0.62
CA TRP A 187 2.16 16.87 -0.95
C TRP A 187 1.83 18.14 -0.16
N ASP A 188 2.39 18.36 1.02
CA ASP A 188 2.21 19.61 1.75
C ASP A 188 2.97 20.76 1.07
N ALA A 189 4.21 20.49 0.63
CA ALA A 189 5.09 21.47 0.01
C ALA A 189 4.77 21.78 -1.47
N MET A 190 4.12 20.87 -2.19
CA MET A 190 3.83 21.09 -3.62
C MET A 190 2.76 22.17 -3.87
N PRO A 191 2.90 22.94 -4.96
CA PRO A 191 1.91 23.96 -5.34
C PRO A 191 0.52 23.38 -5.56
N LYS A 192 -0.51 24.09 -5.11
CA LYS A 192 -1.91 23.65 -5.27
C LYS A 192 -2.26 23.32 -6.74
N THR A 193 -1.79 24.11 -7.68
CA THR A 193 -2.00 23.90 -9.13
C THR A 193 -1.48 22.54 -9.60
N PHE A 194 -0.31 22.14 -9.11
CA PHE A 194 0.25 20.83 -9.40
C PHE A 194 -0.58 19.72 -8.75
N ARG A 195 -0.93 19.87 -7.46
CA ARG A 195 -1.74 18.88 -6.73
C ARG A 195 -3.08 18.61 -7.39
N ASP A 196 -3.80 19.67 -7.74
CA ASP A 196 -5.11 19.60 -8.40
C ASP A 196 -5.02 19.02 -9.82
N SER A 197 -3.82 19.00 -10.44
CA SER A 197 -3.62 18.39 -11.75
C SER A 197 -3.39 16.87 -11.68
N ILE A 198 -3.01 16.34 -10.50
CA ILE A 198 -2.69 14.92 -10.30
C ILE A 198 -3.82 14.18 -9.57
N LEU A 199 -4.41 14.80 -8.54
CA LEU A 199 -5.43 14.24 -7.65
C LEU A 199 -6.85 14.38 -8.21
#